data_AF-A0A942F9N4-F1
#
_entry.id   AF-A0A942F9N4-F1
#
_cell.length_a   1.000
_cell.length_b   1.000
_cell.length_c   1.000
_cell.angle_alpha   90.00
_cell.angle_beta   90.00
_cell.angle_gamma   90.00
#
_symmetry.space_group_name_H-M   'P 1'
#
loop_
_entity.id
_entity.type
_entity.pdbx_description
1 polymer ?
#
loop_
_entity_poly.entity_id
_entity_poly.type
_entity_poly.pdbx_seq_one_letter_code
_entity_poly.pdbx_strand_id
1 'polypeptide(L)'
;MKIKFILNPWILFLSLVCLINASRAQSVGNGRVEARFSIDGDLMADTAFFGNVSVSSSKGKPSDDWFKNKYSGSGIGVIDTSGSWKYKNLLISSATARDTLVFTMPMSVPKLTRSGGFIMLDALYARDYFDQDQTVITSGSKTVDDPSSWNIGSGTVQSKDELMEFYSHVRRKGATVWDSLFFYFGVGVHGITGNKNVAAELFVNDVR
;
A
#
# COMPACT_ATOMS: atom_id res chain seq x y z
N MET A 1 33.85 -30.75 32.17
CA MET A 1 34.53 -30.51 30.88
C MET A 1 34.06 -29.16 30.34
N LYS A 2 34.89 -28.12 30.34
CA LYS A 2 34.52 -26.78 29.84
C LYS A 2 35.04 -26.64 28.40
N ILE A 3 34.14 -26.67 27.42
CA ILE A 3 34.47 -26.42 26.01
C ILE A 3 34.67 -24.92 25.85
N LYS A 4 35.91 -24.48 25.57
CA LYS A 4 36.21 -23.10 25.18
C LYS A 4 36.03 -22.98 23.67
N PHE A 5 34.98 -22.32 23.22
CA PHE A 5 34.89 -21.86 21.84
C PHE A 5 35.87 -20.71 21.63
N ILE A 6 36.99 -20.98 20.97
CA ILE A 6 37.89 -19.94 20.48
C ILE A 6 37.34 -19.52 19.12
N LEU A 7 36.45 -18.53 19.12
CA LEU A 7 36.01 -17.89 17.88
C LEU A 7 37.21 -17.18 17.26
N ASN A 8 37.65 -17.64 16.09
CA ASN A 8 38.72 -17.00 15.34
C ASN A 8 38.26 -15.58 14.96
N PRO A 9 38.98 -14.53 15.39
CA PRO A 9 38.60 -13.14 15.11
C PRO A 9 38.48 -12.86 13.61
N TRP A 10 39.21 -13.59 12.77
CA TRP A 10 39.12 -13.49 11.31
C TRP A 10 37.82 -14.06 10.76
N ILE A 11 37.28 -15.13 11.34
CA ILE A 11 35.99 -15.71 10.94
C ILE A 11 34.85 -14.78 11.37
N LEU A 12 34.95 -14.19 12.56
CA LEU A 12 33.98 -13.19 13.03
C LEU A 12 34.00 -11.95 12.12
N PHE A 13 35.20 -11.44 11.78
CA PHE A 13 35.36 -10.32 10.86
C PHE A 13 34.82 -10.61 9.46
N LEU A 14 35.12 -11.79 8.90
CA LEU A 14 34.61 -12.19 7.57
C LEU A 14 33.08 -12.33 7.58
N SER A 15 32.49 -12.87 8.66
CA SER A 15 31.04 -12.98 8.82
C SER A 15 30.35 -11.60 8.90
N LEU A 16 30.97 -10.62 9.57
CA LEU A 16 30.49 -9.24 9.62
C LEU A 16 30.58 -8.53 8.25
N VAL A 17 31.63 -8.81 7.47
CA VAL A 17 31.81 -8.26 6.12
C VAL A 17 30.86 -8.91 5.09
N CYS A 18 30.40 -10.14 5.31
CA CYS A 18 29.38 -10.74 4.44
C CYS A 18 27.95 -10.23 4.74
N LEU A 19 27.67 -9.74 5.96
CA LEU A 19 26.34 -9.26 6.37
C LEU A 19 26.02 -7.82 5.91
N ILE A 20 27.01 -7.01 5.55
CA ILE A 20 26.79 -5.63 5.04
C ILE A 20 26.04 -5.58 3.71
N ASN A 21 25.88 -6.70 3.01
CA ASN A 21 25.09 -6.78 1.77
C ASN A 21 23.63 -7.21 1.98
N ALA A 22 23.21 -7.56 3.21
CA ALA A 22 21.88 -8.11 3.47
C ALA A 22 20.76 -7.07 3.65
N SER A 23 21.07 -5.77 3.74
CA SER A 23 20.07 -4.71 3.88
C SER A 23 19.95 -3.89 2.60
N ARG A 24 19.27 -4.43 1.58
CA ARG A 24 18.86 -3.67 0.38
C ARG A 24 17.51 -2.98 0.54
N ALA A 25 17.21 -2.41 1.71
CA ALA A 25 16.22 -1.36 1.83
C ALA A 25 16.89 -0.05 1.36
N GLN A 26 16.95 0.19 0.04
CA GLN A 26 17.43 1.48 -0.46
C GLN A 26 16.36 2.54 -0.22
N SER A 27 16.65 3.52 0.65
CA SER A 27 16.00 4.83 0.55
C SER A 27 16.39 5.43 -0.80
N VAL A 28 15.43 5.53 -1.72
CA VAL A 28 15.66 6.13 -3.03
C VAL A 28 15.65 7.65 -2.84
N GLY A 29 16.79 8.21 -2.42
CA GLY A 29 16.91 9.60 -1.98
C GLY A 29 16.56 10.68 -3.03
N ASN A 30 16.23 10.30 -4.27
CA ASN A 30 15.90 11.23 -5.36
C ASN A 30 14.50 11.03 -5.98
N GLY A 31 13.62 10.24 -5.36
CA GLY A 31 12.32 9.87 -5.96
C GLY A 31 12.47 9.05 -7.25
N ARG A 32 11.52 8.17 -7.54
CA ARG A 32 11.55 7.36 -8.78
C ARG A 32 10.16 6.86 -9.11
N VAL A 33 9.90 6.67 -10.41
CA VAL A 33 8.76 5.88 -10.91
C VAL A 33 9.27 4.48 -11.25
N GLU A 34 8.77 3.47 -10.55
CA GLU A 34 9.08 2.06 -10.82
C GLU A 34 7.81 1.29 -11.18
N ALA A 35 7.93 0.49 -12.23
CA ALA A 35 6.80 -0.17 -12.88
C ALA A 35 5.64 0.77 -13.28
N ARG A 36 5.84 2.09 -13.35
CA ARG A 36 4.84 3.16 -13.58
C ARG A 36 4.12 3.68 -12.34
N PHE A 37 4.47 3.27 -11.13
CA PHE A 37 4.01 3.95 -9.90
C PHE A 37 5.18 4.73 -9.30
N SER A 38 4.91 5.92 -8.76
CA SER A 38 5.94 6.65 -8.02
C SER A 38 6.23 5.97 -6.69
N ILE A 39 7.43 6.23 -6.14
CA ILE A 39 7.85 5.64 -4.88
C ILE A 39 6.97 6.08 -3.69
N ASP A 40 6.40 7.26 -3.78
CA ASP A 40 5.53 7.82 -2.75
C ASP A 40 4.05 7.47 -2.98
N GLY A 41 3.74 6.80 -4.11
CA GLY A 41 2.37 6.45 -4.51
C GLY A 41 1.48 7.68 -4.51
N ASP A 42 1.74 8.61 -5.42
CA ASP A 42 1.01 9.88 -5.49
C ASP A 42 -0.51 9.62 -5.52
N LEU A 43 -1.35 10.59 -5.17
CA LEU A 43 -2.79 10.28 -5.20
C LEU A 43 -3.33 10.16 -6.65
N MET A 44 -2.56 10.54 -7.66
CA MET A 44 -3.09 10.86 -8.98
C MET A 44 -2.17 10.43 -10.13
N ALA A 45 -2.74 9.78 -11.15
CA ALA A 45 -2.03 9.34 -12.35
C ALA A 45 -1.32 10.50 -13.07
N ASP A 46 -0.22 10.23 -13.77
CA ASP A 46 0.58 11.25 -14.46
C ASP A 46 1.10 12.38 -13.54
N THR A 47 1.23 12.12 -12.23
CA THR A 47 1.91 13.00 -11.26
C THR A 47 3.09 12.29 -10.60
N ALA A 48 4.02 13.11 -10.07
CA ALA A 48 5.16 12.72 -9.26
C ALA A 48 5.56 13.93 -8.39
N PHE A 49 5.24 13.92 -7.10
CA PHE A 49 5.43 15.07 -6.21
C PHE A 49 6.80 15.10 -5.50
N PHE A 50 7.48 13.98 -5.37
CA PHE A 50 8.74 13.87 -4.64
C PHE A 50 9.89 13.38 -5.52
N GLY A 51 11.08 13.95 -5.26
CA GLY A 51 12.29 13.70 -6.02
C GLY A 51 12.57 14.73 -7.12
N ASN A 52 13.85 14.85 -7.52
CA ASN A 52 14.26 15.71 -8.63
C ASN A 52 13.97 15.02 -9.98
N VAL A 53 12.74 14.53 -10.13
CA VAL A 53 12.21 14.03 -11.39
C VAL A 53 11.75 15.26 -12.16
N SER A 54 12.68 16.06 -12.70
CA SER A 54 12.44 17.33 -13.42
C SER A 54 10.97 17.59 -13.74
N VAL A 55 10.26 18.17 -12.77
CA VAL A 55 8.80 18.42 -12.83
C VAL A 55 8.51 19.68 -13.66
N SER A 56 9.49 20.14 -14.45
CA SER A 56 9.37 21.33 -15.31
C SER A 56 8.63 21.07 -16.63
N SER A 57 8.09 19.87 -16.83
CA SER A 57 7.06 19.60 -17.81
C SER A 57 6.14 18.51 -17.27
N SER A 58 4.87 18.83 -17.12
CA SER A 58 3.74 17.90 -16.96
C SER A 58 3.55 16.94 -18.16
N LYS A 59 4.65 16.42 -18.73
CA LYS A 59 4.68 15.53 -19.88
C LYS A 59 5.97 14.71 -19.83
N GLY A 60 5.87 13.38 -19.77
CA GLY A 60 6.98 12.56 -20.27
C GLY A 60 7.21 11.19 -19.64
N LYS A 61 6.63 10.88 -18.49
CA LYS A 61 6.47 9.47 -18.09
C LYS A 61 5.05 9.24 -17.64
N PRO A 62 4.30 8.39 -18.34
CA PRO A 62 2.98 8.01 -17.86
C PRO A 62 3.13 7.18 -16.60
N SER A 63 2.87 7.79 -15.45
CA SER A 63 2.69 7.09 -14.19
C SER A 63 1.22 6.71 -14.05
N ASP A 64 0.98 5.45 -13.75
CA ASP A 64 -0.31 5.04 -13.22
C ASP A 64 -0.34 5.42 -11.74
N ASP A 65 -1.53 5.68 -11.22
CA ASP A 65 -1.68 5.90 -9.79
C ASP A 65 -3.07 5.55 -9.28
N TRP A 66 -3.32 5.73 -7.98
CA TRP A 66 -4.59 5.38 -7.33
C TRP A 66 -5.80 5.93 -8.08
N PHE A 67 -5.81 7.24 -8.37
CA PHE A 67 -6.95 7.90 -9.00
C PHE A 67 -6.58 8.56 -10.32
N LYS A 68 -7.55 8.61 -11.23
CA LYS A 68 -7.41 9.37 -12.47
C LYS A 68 -7.47 10.87 -12.16
N ASN A 69 -6.65 11.67 -12.82
CA ASN A 69 -6.74 13.13 -12.71
C ASN A 69 -7.04 13.81 -14.05
N LYS A 70 -6.95 15.14 -14.03
CA LYS A 70 -7.20 16.03 -15.17
C LYS A 70 -5.98 16.25 -16.07
N TYR A 71 -4.79 15.79 -15.70
CA TYR A 71 -3.59 16.02 -16.47
C TYR A 71 -3.55 15.09 -17.69
N SER A 72 -2.97 15.59 -18.78
CA SER A 72 -2.86 14.82 -20.02
C SER A 72 -1.69 13.86 -19.92
N GLY A 73 -1.95 12.56 -20.10
CA GLY A 73 -0.93 11.52 -20.13
C GLY A 73 -1.50 10.17 -20.52
N SER A 74 -0.68 9.13 -20.43
CA SER A 74 -1.14 7.74 -20.67
C SER A 74 -1.12 6.91 -19.39
N GLY A 75 -0.95 7.56 -18.24
CA GLY A 75 -1.19 6.99 -16.94
C GLY A 75 -2.67 6.62 -16.78
N ILE A 76 -2.92 5.57 -16.00
CA ILE A 76 -4.28 5.21 -15.61
C ILE A 76 -4.49 5.44 -14.11
N GLY A 77 -5.70 5.84 -13.74
CA GLY A 77 -6.18 5.68 -12.37
C GLY A 77 -6.52 4.21 -12.15
N VAL A 78 -5.85 3.51 -11.24
CA VAL A 78 -6.06 2.07 -11.05
C VAL A 78 -7.37 1.75 -10.33
N ILE A 79 -7.93 2.70 -9.58
CA ILE A 79 -9.22 2.55 -8.90
C ILE A 79 -10.35 3.11 -9.78
N ASP A 80 -11.45 2.36 -9.87
CA ASP A 80 -12.67 2.81 -10.52
C ASP A 80 -13.36 3.88 -9.67
N THR A 81 -13.39 5.12 -10.17
CA THR A 81 -14.08 6.22 -9.51
C THR A 81 -15.50 6.44 -10.03
N SER A 82 -16.04 5.52 -10.85
CA SER A 82 -17.39 5.61 -11.38
C SER A 82 -18.41 5.64 -10.24
N GLY A 83 -19.27 6.66 -10.22
CA GLY A 83 -20.24 6.83 -9.14
C GLY A 83 -19.67 7.35 -7.81
N SER A 84 -18.37 7.60 -7.70
CA SER A 84 -17.71 8.10 -6.47
C SER A 84 -18.30 9.39 -5.92
N TRP A 85 -18.93 10.19 -6.78
CA TRP A 85 -19.61 11.44 -6.41
C TRP A 85 -20.69 11.23 -5.33
N LYS A 86 -21.33 10.05 -5.27
CA LYS A 86 -22.34 9.74 -4.26
C LYS A 86 -21.73 9.70 -2.86
N TYR A 87 -20.62 8.99 -2.71
CA TYR A 87 -19.88 8.89 -1.46
C TYR A 87 -19.32 10.25 -1.06
N LYS A 88 -18.71 10.97 -2.00
CA LYS A 88 -18.24 12.34 -1.76
C LYS A 88 -19.36 13.24 -1.23
N ASN A 89 -20.53 13.21 -1.84
CA ASN A 89 -21.65 14.04 -1.41
C ASN A 89 -22.14 13.65 0.00
N LEU A 90 -22.21 12.35 0.32
CA LEU A 90 -22.56 11.87 1.66
C LEU A 90 -21.55 12.34 2.71
N LEU A 91 -20.24 12.16 2.44
CA LEU A 91 -19.16 12.57 3.34
C LEU A 91 -19.14 14.09 3.59
N ILE A 92 -19.48 14.90 2.58
CA ILE A 92 -19.55 16.36 2.73
C ILE A 92 -20.81 16.80 3.48
N SER A 93 -21.95 16.13 3.24
CA SER A 93 -23.26 16.59 3.72
C SER A 93 -23.69 16.04 5.08
N SER A 94 -23.04 15.00 5.60
CA SER A 94 -23.46 14.33 6.83
C SER A 94 -22.28 14.01 7.74
N ALA A 95 -22.29 14.54 8.95
CA ALA A 95 -21.33 14.20 9.98
C ALA A 95 -21.34 12.69 10.27
N THR A 96 -22.54 12.10 10.43
CA THR A 96 -22.70 10.65 10.63
C THR A 96 -22.13 9.83 9.48
N ALA A 97 -22.23 10.30 8.24
CA ALA A 97 -21.64 9.59 7.10
C ALA A 97 -20.11 9.68 7.10
N ARG A 98 -19.50 10.77 7.61
CA ARG A 98 -18.03 10.82 7.73
C ARG A 98 -17.50 9.71 8.65
N ASP A 99 -18.28 9.39 9.66
CA ASP A 99 -17.91 8.46 10.74
C ASP A 99 -18.28 7.01 10.40
N THR A 100 -19.37 6.78 9.64
CA THR A 100 -19.94 5.44 9.44
C THR A 100 -19.97 4.93 7.99
N LEU A 101 -19.59 5.75 7.02
CA LEU A 101 -19.68 5.35 5.61
C LEU A 101 -18.49 4.46 5.21
N VAL A 102 -18.74 3.16 5.22
CA VAL A 102 -17.84 2.12 4.69
C VAL A 102 -18.17 1.86 3.23
N PHE A 103 -17.13 1.81 2.37
CA PHE A 103 -17.31 1.40 0.99
C PHE A 103 -16.00 0.94 0.34
N THR A 104 -16.13 0.21 -0.77
CA THR A 104 -15.01 -0.24 -1.57
C THR A 104 -15.15 0.20 -3.02
N MET A 105 -14.03 0.50 -3.68
CA MET A 105 -13.95 0.76 -5.10
C MET A 105 -12.98 -0.23 -5.76
N PRO A 106 -13.40 -0.95 -6.81
CA PRO A 106 -12.59 -1.98 -7.45
C PRO A 106 -11.56 -1.39 -8.42
N MET A 107 -10.81 -2.26 -9.07
CA MET A 107 -9.93 -1.89 -10.18
C MET A 107 -10.70 -1.27 -11.35
N SER A 108 -10.15 -0.22 -11.96
CA SER A 108 -10.74 0.53 -13.09
C SER A 108 -10.78 -0.23 -14.41
N VAL A 109 -10.13 -1.39 -14.47
CA VAL A 109 -10.05 -2.25 -15.65
C VAL A 109 -10.31 -3.71 -15.26
N PRO A 110 -10.78 -4.57 -16.19
CA PRO A 110 -10.91 -5.99 -15.93
C PRO A 110 -9.57 -6.63 -15.52
N LYS A 111 -9.62 -7.66 -14.67
CA LYS A 111 -8.44 -8.46 -14.33
C LYS A 111 -7.80 -9.05 -15.59
N LEU A 112 -6.48 -9.20 -15.57
CA LEU A 112 -5.63 -9.64 -16.69
C LEU A 112 -5.60 -8.69 -17.90
N THR A 113 -6.18 -7.49 -17.79
CA THR A 113 -6.01 -6.45 -18.81
C THR A 113 -4.53 -6.16 -19.01
N ARG A 114 -4.10 -6.12 -20.28
CA ARG A 114 -2.75 -5.72 -20.66
C ARG A 114 -2.71 -4.24 -20.97
N SER A 115 -1.94 -3.46 -20.22
CA SER A 115 -1.80 -2.02 -20.41
C SER A 115 -0.38 -1.57 -20.12
N GLY A 116 0.22 -0.77 -21.02
CA GLY A 116 1.54 -0.17 -20.80
C GLY A 116 2.70 -1.15 -20.57
N GLY A 117 2.57 -2.41 -21.03
CA GLY A 117 3.55 -3.48 -20.75
C GLY A 117 3.32 -4.22 -19.44
N PHE A 118 2.14 -4.08 -18.83
CA PHE A 118 1.76 -4.72 -17.58
C PHE A 118 0.54 -5.61 -17.75
N ILE A 119 0.43 -6.63 -16.89
CA ILE A 119 -0.79 -7.40 -16.65
C ILE A 119 -1.37 -6.93 -15.33
N MET A 120 -2.56 -6.35 -15.38
CA MET A 120 -3.28 -5.85 -14.20
C MET A 120 -3.93 -7.04 -13.48
N LEU A 121 -3.51 -7.32 -12.24
CA LEU A 121 -4.01 -8.49 -11.51
C LEU A 121 -5.19 -8.12 -10.61
N ASP A 122 -5.02 -7.13 -9.76
CA ASP A 122 -6.10 -6.63 -8.90
C ASP A 122 -5.82 -5.21 -8.39
N ALA A 123 -6.88 -4.51 -7.99
CA ALA A 123 -6.78 -3.28 -7.23
C ALA A 123 -8.04 -3.07 -6.38
N LEU A 124 -7.86 -2.49 -5.20
CA LEU A 124 -8.94 -2.17 -4.27
C LEU A 124 -8.61 -0.89 -3.53
N TYR A 125 -9.58 0.03 -3.49
CA TYR A 125 -9.68 1.05 -2.46
C TYR A 125 -10.77 0.64 -1.49
N ALA A 126 -10.51 0.72 -0.21
CA ALA A 126 -11.49 0.53 0.85
C ALA A 126 -11.44 1.72 1.79
N ARG A 127 -12.61 2.17 2.22
CA ARG A 127 -12.79 3.12 3.30
C ARG A 127 -13.49 2.43 4.44
N ASP A 128 -12.96 2.62 5.64
CA ASP A 128 -13.52 2.10 6.88
C ASP A 128 -14.25 3.19 7.69
N TYR A 129 -14.77 2.81 8.85
CA TYR A 129 -15.29 3.71 9.87
C TYR A 129 -14.24 4.76 10.28
N PHE A 130 -14.74 5.81 10.93
CA PHE A 130 -13.94 6.84 11.55
C PHE A 130 -14.49 7.15 12.94
N ASP A 131 -13.59 7.22 13.93
CA ASP A 131 -13.85 7.43 15.36
C ASP A 131 -14.66 6.30 16.04
N GLN A 132 -15.89 6.06 15.59
CA GLN A 132 -16.77 5.00 16.09
C GLN A 132 -16.90 3.88 15.07
N ASP A 133 -16.12 2.84 15.30
CA ASP A 133 -16.07 1.64 14.47
C ASP A 133 -17.05 0.59 15.01
N GLN A 134 -17.70 -0.14 14.11
CA GLN A 134 -18.64 -1.24 14.42
C GLN A 134 -17.95 -2.61 14.39
N THR A 135 -16.69 -2.65 13.97
CA THR A 135 -15.88 -3.84 13.71
C THR A 135 -14.61 -3.93 14.56
N VAL A 136 -14.57 -3.19 15.68
CA VAL A 136 -13.44 -3.21 16.61
C VAL A 136 -13.28 -4.60 17.25
N ILE A 137 -12.04 -5.06 17.32
CA ILE A 137 -11.68 -6.22 18.16
C ILE A 137 -11.77 -5.77 19.64
N THR A 138 -12.87 -6.16 20.29
CA THR A 138 -13.23 -5.81 21.67
C THR A 138 -12.53 -6.69 22.71
N SER A 139 -12.17 -7.91 22.36
CA SER A 139 -11.36 -8.82 23.19
C SER A 139 -10.64 -9.87 22.34
N GLY A 140 -9.53 -10.41 22.87
CA GLY A 140 -8.56 -11.26 22.16
C GLY A 140 -7.19 -10.60 22.04
N SER A 141 -6.12 -11.39 21.84
CA SER A 141 -4.77 -10.83 21.64
C SER A 141 -4.60 -10.32 20.20
N LYS A 142 -4.58 -9.00 20.01
CA LYS A 142 -4.61 -8.31 18.70
C LYS A 142 -3.40 -8.59 17.77
N THR A 143 -2.40 -9.35 18.22
CA THR A 143 -1.16 -9.59 17.47
C THR A 143 -0.66 -11.03 17.49
N VAL A 144 -1.27 -11.93 18.28
CA VAL A 144 -0.76 -13.31 18.47
C VAL A 144 -1.86 -14.35 18.70
N ASP A 145 -3.13 -13.96 18.71
CA ASP A 145 -4.25 -14.89 18.84
C ASP A 145 -4.73 -15.39 17.48
N ASP A 146 -5.37 -16.55 17.48
CA ASP A 146 -6.12 -17.03 16.32
C ASP A 146 -7.26 -16.04 16.02
N PRO A 147 -7.39 -15.51 14.78
CA PRO A 147 -8.50 -14.65 14.41
C PRO A 147 -9.89 -15.24 14.73
N SER A 148 -10.02 -16.56 14.82
CA SER A 148 -11.25 -17.24 15.21
C SER A 148 -11.69 -16.95 16.67
N SER A 149 -10.77 -16.52 17.53
CA SER A 149 -11.04 -16.19 18.94
C SER A 149 -11.36 -14.70 19.16
N TRP A 150 -11.28 -13.88 18.10
CA TRP A 150 -11.49 -12.44 18.20
C TRP A 150 -12.97 -12.10 18.33
N ASN A 151 -13.31 -11.31 19.35
CA ASN A 151 -14.68 -10.80 19.50
C ASN A 151 -14.79 -9.41 18.85
N ILE A 152 -15.65 -9.32 17.85
CA ILE A 152 -15.91 -8.10 17.08
C ILE A 152 -17.10 -7.37 17.69
N GLY A 153 -17.00 -6.04 17.82
CA GLY A 153 -18.10 -5.21 18.30
C GLY A 153 -17.87 -3.73 18.02
N SER A 154 -18.79 -2.88 18.50
CA SER A 154 -18.64 -1.44 18.34
C SER A 154 -17.80 -0.83 19.46
N GLY A 155 -16.94 0.11 19.11
CA GLY A 155 -16.14 0.85 20.06
C GLY A 155 -15.44 2.04 19.44
N THR A 156 -14.76 2.82 20.27
CA THR A 156 -13.88 3.91 19.82
C THR A 156 -12.49 3.37 19.59
N VAL A 157 -11.94 3.61 18.41
CA VAL A 157 -10.54 3.30 18.11
C VAL A 157 -9.68 4.51 18.43
N GLN A 158 -8.49 4.28 18.98
CA GLN A 158 -7.58 5.39 19.23
C GLN A 158 -7.17 6.00 17.90
N SER A 159 -7.21 7.33 17.78
CA SER A 159 -6.86 8.05 16.56
C SER A 159 -5.49 7.66 15.99
N LYS A 160 -4.54 7.21 16.84
CA LYS A 160 -3.23 6.76 16.38
C LYS A 160 -3.23 5.39 15.68
N ASP A 161 -4.22 4.55 15.95
CA ASP A 161 -4.34 3.17 15.46
C ASP A 161 -5.44 3.04 14.39
N GLU A 162 -6.15 4.14 14.12
CA GLU A 162 -7.27 4.18 13.18
C GLU A 162 -6.79 4.24 11.72
N LEU A 163 -7.04 3.15 11.00
CA LEU A 163 -6.90 3.05 9.55
C LEU A 163 -8.24 3.41 8.91
N MET A 164 -8.31 4.57 8.25
CA MET A 164 -9.54 5.04 7.62
C MET A 164 -9.63 4.61 6.16
N GLU A 165 -8.49 4.49 5.48
CA GLU A 165 -8.43 4.22 4.05
C GLU A 165 -7.34 3.20 3.76
N PHE A 166 -7.62 2.29 2.85
CA PHE A 166 -6.68 1.27 2.39
C PHE A 166 -6.68 1.22 0.88
N TYR A 167 -5.49 1.10 0.32
CA TYR A 167 -5.25 0.99 -1.10
C TYR A 167 -4.39 -0.24 -1.33
N SER A 168 -4.76 -1.06 -2.30
CA SER A 168 -3.91 -2.14 -2.78
C SER A 168 -3.95 -2.23 -4.29
N HIS A 169 -2.81 -2.56 -4.88
CA HIS A 169 -2.72 -2.85 -6.30
C HIS A 169 -1.63 -3.89 -6.54
N VAL A 170 -1.95 -4.88 -7.37
CA VAL A 170 -1.02 -5.91 -7.81
C VAL A 170 -1.01 -5.96 -9.33
N ARG A 171 0.19 -6.00 -9.92
CA ARG A 171 0.38 -6.17 -11.36
C ARG A 171 1.68 -6.91 -11.68
N ARG A 172 1.79 -7.42 -12.91
CA ARG A 172 3.04 -7.95 -13.45
C ARG A 172 3.61 -7.05 -14.52
N LYS A 173 4.93 -6.89 -14.56
CA LYS A 173 5.65 -6.12 -15.60
C LYS A 173 6.12 -7.06 -16.71
N GLY A 174 5.27 -7.29 -17.71
CA GLY A 174 5.59 -8.12 -18.87
C GLY A 174 4.35 -8.70 -19.55
N ALA A 175 4.54 -9.77 -20.31
CA ALA A 175 3.52 -10.38 -21.15
C ALA A 175 2.89 -11.67 -20.55
N THR A 176 3.54 -12.23 -19.53
CA THR A 176 3.24 -13.55 -18.95
C THR A 176 3.08 -13.50 -17.43
N VAL A 177 2.52 -14.59 -16.88
CA VAL A 177 2.38 -14.77 -15.43
C VAL A 177 3.69 -15.05 -14.71
N TRP A 178 4.79 -15.20 -15.44
CA TRP A 178 6.13 -15.44 -14.90
C TRP A 178 6.93 -14.14 -14.70
N ASP A 179 6.43 -13.04 -15.26
CA ASP A 179 7.08 -11.74 -15.18
C ASP A 179 7.01 -11.12 -13.78
N SER A 180 7.93 -10.19 -13.49
CA SER A 180 8.06 -9.56 -12.17
C SER A 180 6.73 -9.06 -11.60
N LEU A 181 6.43 -9.50 -10.38
CA LEU A 181 5.26 -9.08 -9.62
C LEU A 181 5.57 -7.79 -8.86
N PHE A 182 4.67 -6.82 -8.95
CA PHE A 182 4.71 -5.60 -8.19
C PHE A 182 3.46 -5.51 -7.33
N PHE A 183 3.68 -5.25 -6.04
CA PHE A 183 2.65 -5.02 -5.04
C PHE A 183 2.81 -3.60 -4.51
N TYR A 184 1.71 -2.85 -4.53
CA TYR A 184 1.59 -1.50 -4.01
C TYR A 184 0.50 -1.52 -2.96
N PHE A 185 0.74 -0.82 -1.86
CA PHE A 185 -0.30 -0.53 -0.89
C PHE A 185 -0.12 0.87 -0.33
N GLY A 186 -1.22 1.41 0.18
CA GLY A 186 -1.26 2.69 0.87
C GLY A 186 -2.27 2.61 2.01
N VAL A 187 -2.07 3.42 3.03
CA VAL A 187 -3.05 3.58 4.12
C VAL A 187 -3.24 5.05 4.48
N GLY A 188 -4.50 5.42 4.71
CA GLY A 188 -4.88 6.67 5.33
C GLY A 188 -5.07 6.43 6.83
N VAL A 189 -4.33 7.18 7.66
CA VAL A 189 -4.43 7.14 9.12
C VAL A 189 -4.99 8.46 9.64
N HIS A 190 -5.82 8.41 10.69
CA HIS A 190 -6.36 9.65 11.25
C HIS A 190 -5.30 10.45 12.04
N GLY A 191 -4.63 9.81 12.99
CA GLY A 191 -3.75 10.50 13.93
C GLY A 191 -2.47 11.00 13.28
N ILE A 192 -2.23 12.32 13.38
CA ILE A 192 -1.02 12.99 12.86
C ILE A 192 0.18 12.96 13.83
N THR A 193 0.01 12.33 15.00
CA THR A 193 1.06 12.22 16.03
C THR A 193 1.35 10.74 16.37
N GLY A 194 2.52 10.54 16.97
CA GLY A 194 3.01 9.21 17.36
C GLY A 194 3.64 8.43 16.20
N ASN A 195 4.46 7.44 16.55
CA ASN A 195 5.03 6.53 15.56
C ASN A 195 3.98 5.51 15.14
N LYS A 196 3.85 5.30 13.83
CA LYS A 196 2.98 4.25 13.27
C LYS A 196 3.83 3.28 12.47
N ASN A 197 3.53 2.01 12.61
CA ASN A 197 4.11 0.95 11.80
C ASN A 197 2.96 0.26 11.07
N VAL A 198 3.09 0.12 9.77
CA VAL A 198 2.13 -0.57 8.91
C VAL A 198 2.91 -1.68 8.23
N ALA A 199 2.46 -2.91 8.43
CA ALA A 199 2.99 -4.08 7.73
C ALA A 199 1.97 -4.52 6.70
N ALA A 200 2.45 -4.87 5.51
CA ALA A 200 1.65 -5.51 4.48
C ALA A 200 2.31 -6.83 4.10
N GLU A 201 1.51 -7.88 4.05
CA GLU A 201 1.97 -9.24 3.77
C GLU A 201 1.38 -9.69 2.43
N LEU A 202 2.25 -10.19 1.54
CA LEU A 202 1.84 -10.81 0.30
C LEU A 202 2.11 -12.31 0.38
N PHE A 203 1.04 -13.08 0.51
CA PHE A 203 1.13 -14.53 0.43
C PHE A 203 1.01 -14.99 -1.03
N VAL A 204 2.03 -15.70 -1.51
CA VAL A 204 2.02 -16.32 -2.83
C VAL A 204 2.10 -17.83 -2.62
N ASN A 205 0.98 -18.52 -2.86
CA ASN A 205 0.98 -19.98 -2.92
C ASN A 205 1.22 -20.45 -4.34
N ASP A 206 2.27 -21.24 -4.56
CA ASP A 206 2.54 -21.86 -5.84
C ASP A 206 1.62 -23.07 -5.98
N VAL A 207 0.41 -22.84 -6.51
CA VAL A 207 -0.53 -23.93 -6.80
C VAL A 207 -0.07 -24.60 -8.10
N ARG A 208 0.77 -25.63 -7.98
CA ARG A 208 1.16 -26.50 -9.09
C ARG A 208 0.16 -27.61 -9.34
#